data_AF-A0A2V9V742-F1
#
_entry.id   AF-A0A2V9V742-F1
#
_cell.length_a   1.000
_cell.length_b   1.000
_cell.length_c   1.000
_cell.angle_alpha   90.00
_cell.angle_beta   90.00
_cell.angle_gamma   90.00
#
_symmetry.space_group_name_H-M   'P 1'
#
loop_
_entity.id
_entity.type
_entity.pdbx_description
1 polymer ?
#
loop_
_entity_poly.entity_id
_entity_poly.type
_entity_poly.pdbx_seq_one_letter_code
_entity_poly.pdbx_strand_id
1 'polypeptide(L)'
;NKELAYQFLEYMVEAKTQKLVADVTNYVTANPQAGSLMSAEQRHNLHLDDVDNYQKRIYFWQDVPRRAKYNEIWNEVKAAQ
;
A
#
# COMPACT_ATOMS: atom_id res chain seq x y z
N ASN A 1 15.03 6.57 21.52
CA ASN A 1 14.54 7.01 20.20
C ASN A 1 13.02 6.96 20.02
N LYS A 2 12.21 6.78 21.09
CA LYS A 2 10.74 6.74 20.96
C LYS A 2 10.17 8.07 20.45
N GLU A 3 10.64 9.18 21.00
CA GLU A 3 10.21 10.53 20.60
C GLU A 3 10.44 10.82 19.12
N LEU A 4 11.66 10.55 18.64
CA LEU A 4 12.02 10.67 17.23
C LEU A 4 11.14 9.80 16.32
N ALA A 5 10.77 8.59 16.77
CA ALA A 5 9.87 7.74 16.01
C ALA A 5 8.48 8.36 15.88
N TYR A 6 7.94 8.98 16.95
CA TYR A 6 6.66 9.69 16.87
C TYR A 6 6.73 10.91 15.95
N GLN A 7 7.77 11.74 16.07
CA GLN A 7 7.97 12.89 15.17
C GLN A 7 8.04 12.47 13.71
N PHE A 8 8.71 11.35 13.42
CA PHE A 8 8.75 10.79 12.07
C PHE A 8 7.39 10.29 11.61
N LEU A 9 6.63 9.58 12.45
CA LEU A 9 5.29 9.12 12.12
C LEU A 9 4.34 10.30 11.85
N GLU A 10 4.39 11.34 12.67
CA GLU A 10 3.63 12.58 12.49
C GLU A 10 3.91 13.20 11.11
N TYR A 11 5.18 13.31 10.73
CA TYR A 11 5.58 13.79 9.41
C TYR A 11 5.07 12.88 8.27
N MET A 12 5.18 11.55 8.43
CA MET A 12 4.80 10.57 7.41
C MET A 12 3.28 10.45 7.20
N VAL A 13 2.46 10.80 8.19
CA VAL A 13 0.99 10.77 8.03
C VAL A 13 0.44 12.02 7.37
N GLU A 14 1.24 13.09 7.18
CA GLU A 14 0.80 14.29 6.47
C GLU A 14 0.43 13.99 5.00
N ALA A 15 -0.64 14.63 4.51
CA ALA A 15 -1.10 14.48 3.13
C ALA A 15 0.00 14.83 2.11
N LYS A 16 0.75 15.91 2.37
CA LYS A 16 1.85 16.35 1.51
C LYS A 16 2.97 15.32 1.47
N THR A 17 3.37 14.79 2.63
CA THR A 17 4.44 13.79 2.72
C THR A 17 4.04 12.51 1.99
N GLN A 18 2.81 12.02 2.17
CA GLN A 18 2.34 10.85 1.43
C GLN A 18 2.26 11.09 -0.08
N LYS A 19 1.87 12.29 -0.52
CA LYS A 19 1.93 12.66 -1.95
C LYS A 19 3.36 12.61 -2.49
N LEU A 20 4.35 13.12 -1.76
CA LEU A 20 5.75 13.07 -2.18
C LEU A 20 6.27 11.62 -2.31
N VAL A 21 5.85 10.72 -1.43
CA VAL A 21 6.18 9.29 -1.54
C VAL A 21 5.51 8.67 -2.77
N ALA A 22 4.24 8.99 -3.03
CA ALA A 22 3.50 8.48 -4.18
C ALA A 22 4.12 8.94 -5.51
N ASP A 23 4.60 10.19 -5.61
CA ASP A 23 5.25 10.72 -6.81
C ASP A 23 6.47 9.88 -7.25
N VAL A 24 7.18 9.28 -6.29
CA VAL A 24 8.41 8.51 -6.54
C VAL A 24 8.12 7.02 -6.69
N THR A 25 7.18 6.51 -5.90
CA THR A 25 6.98 5.06 -5.75
C THR A 25 5.78 4.51 -6.50
N ASN A 26 4.84 5.37 -6.89
CA ASN A 26 3.54 5.01 -7.47
C ASN A 26 2.71 4.04 -6.60
N TYR A 27 2.93 4.01 -5.29
CA TYR A 27 2.05 3.31 -4.36
C TYR A 27 0.90 4.20 -3.88
N VAL A 28 -0.26 3.57 -3.66
CA VAL A 28 -1.44 4.25 -3.12
C VAL A 28 -1.18 4.75 -1.69
N THR A 29 -1.67 5.94 -1.38
CA THR A 29 -1.50 6.59 -0.06
C THR A 29 -2.63 6.22 0.89
N ALA A 30 -2.33 6.00 2.16
CA ALA A 30 -3.35 5.72 3.17
C ALA A 30 -4.07 6.97 3.68
N ASN A 31 -3.47 8.15 3.53
CA ASN A 31 -4.07 9.43 3.89
C ASN A 31 -5.06 9.86 2.78
N PRO A 32 -6.37 9.95 3.05
CA PRO A 32 -7.37 10.26 2.03
C PRO A 32 -7.28 11.71 1.52
N GLN A 33 -6.69 12.63 2.29
CA GLN A 33 -6.47 14.00 1.86
C GLN A 33 -5.31 14.12 0.84
N ALA A 34 -4.39 13.16 0.77
CA ALA A 34 -3.28 13.20 -0.19
C ALA A 34 -3.77 13.22 -1.65
N GLY A 35 -4.90 12.57 -1.98
CA GLY A 35 -5.48 12.57 -3.32
C GLY A 35 -5.87 13.95 -3.85
N SER A 36 -6.16 14.91 -2.95
CA SER A 36 -6.45 16.31 -3.32
C SER A 36 -5.21 17.06 -3.84
N LEU A 37 -4.01 16.57 -3.53
CA LEU A 37 -2.73 17.15 -3.96
C LEU A 37 -2.18 16.50 -5.24
N MET A 38 -2.86 15.49 -5.77
CA MET A 38 -2.46 14.72 -6.95
C MET A 38 -3.07 15.28 -8.23
N SER A 39 -2.45 15.00 -9.38
CA SER A 39 -3.08 15.25 -10.68
C SER A 39 -4.27 14.30 -10.92
N ALA A 40 -5.11 14.59 -11.91
CA ALA A 40 -6.19 13.68 -12.30
C ALA A 40 -5.64 12.32 -12.79
N GLU A 41 -4.56 12.36 -13.57
CA GLU A 41 -3.86 11.15 -14.04
C GLU A 41 -3.30 10.33 -12.88
N GLN A 42 -2.66 10.95 -11.90
CA GLN A 42 -2.17 10.25 -10.71
C GLN A 42 -3.30 9.59 -9.93
N ARG A 43 -4.43 10.29 -9.73
CA ARG A 43 -5.60 9.70 -9.08
C ARG A 43 -6.14 8.51 -9.85
N HIS A 44 -6.20 8.60 -11.17
CA HIS A 44 -6.66 7.52 -12.03
C HIS A 44 -5.74 6.29 -11.97
N ASN A 45 -4.44 6.49 -12.12
CA ASN A 45 -3.43 5.41 -12.10
C ASN A 45 -3.37 4.69 -10.73
N LEU A 46 -3.69 5.41 -9.65
CA LEU A 46 -3.77 4.86 -8.29
C LEU A 46 -5.17 4.37 -7.91
N HIS A 47 -6.13 4.40 -8.84
CA HIS A 47 -7.53 4.01 -8.64
C HIS A 47 -8.19 4.71 -7.43
N LEU A 48 -7.88 6.00 -7.25
CA LEU A 48 -8.48 6.86 -6.22
C LEU A 48 -9.80 7.47 -6.67
N ASP A 49 -10.08 7.47 -7.98
CA ASP A 49 -11.31 7.94 -8.62
C ASP A 49 -12.35 6.83 -8.84
N ASP A 50 -11.99 5.56 -8.64
CA ASP A 50 -12.86 4.38 -8.83
C ASP A 50 -12.72 3.34 -7.71
N VAL A 51 -12.80 3.82 -6.46
CA VAL A 51 -12.61 2.99 -5.26
C VAL A 51 -13.60 1.81 -5.19
N ASP A 52 -14.84 2.03 -5.65
CA ASP A 52 -15.91 1.02 -5.56
C ASP A 52 -15.70 -0.16 -6.51
N ASN A 53 -15.20 0.08 -7.73
CA ASN A 53 -14.96 -1.01 -8.67
C ASN A 53 -13.56 -1.60 -8.55
N TYR A 54 -12.60 -0.86 -8.00
CA TYR A 54 -11.24 -1.36 -7.82
C TYR A 54 -11.00 -1.86 -6.39
N GLN A 55 -10.83 -0.95 -5.42
CA GLN A 55 -10.33 -1.29 -4.09
C GLN A 55 -11.25 -2.21 -3.32
N LYS A 56 -12.58 -2.02 -3.40
CA LYS A 56 -13.56 -2.88 -2.70
C LYS A 56 -13.64 -4.31 -3.23
N ARG A 57 -13.01 -4.60 -4.38
CA ARG A 57 -12.96 -5.94 -4.97
C ARG A 57 -11.64 -6.67 -4.70
N ILE A 58 -10.68 -6.02 -4.04
CA ILE A 58 -9.41 -6.62 -3.65
C ILE A 58 -9.62 -7.46 -2.38
N TYR A 59 -9.23 -8.73 -2.45
CA TYR A 59 -9.15 -9.60 -1.27
C TYR A 59 -7.79 -9.42 -0.59
N PHE A 60 -7.78 -8.69 0.52
CA PHE A 60 -6.55 -8.48 1.30
C PHE A 60 -6.12 -9.76 2.01
N TRP A 61 -4.80 -9.95 2.09
CA TRP A 61 -4.19 -11.03 2.88
C TRP A 61 -4.76 -11.07 4.29
N GLN A 62 -5.16 -12.26 4.70
CA GLN A 62 -5.63 -12.55 6.06
C GLN A 62 -4.59 -13.36 6.81
N ASP A 63 -4.87 -13.68 8.07
CA ASP A 63 -4.12 -14.74 8.73
C ASP A 63 -4.20 -16.04 7.91
N VAL A 64 -3.13 -16.83 7.91
CA VAL A 64 -2.95 -18.01 7.05
C VAL A 64 -2.86 -19.26 7.93
N PRO A 65 -3.98 -19.95 8.22
CA PRO A 65 -4.00 -21.07 9.17
C PRO A 65 -3.08 -22.23 8.79
N ARG A 66 -2.81 -22.40 7.48
CA ARG A 66 -1.97 -23.49 6.95
C ARG A 66 -0.62 -22.99 6.42
N ARG A 67 -0.05 -21.92 6.99
CA ARG A 67 1.21 -21.28 6.52
C ARG A 67 2.33 -22.28 6.21
N ALA A 68 2.53 -23.29 7.06
CA ALA A 68 3.56 -24.31 6.85
C ALA A 68 3.38 -25.07 5.52
N LYS A 69 2.15 -25.46 5.16
CA LYS A 69 1.89 -26.18 3.90
C LYS A 69 2.06 -25.27 2.68
N TYR A 70 1.67 -24.00 2.78
CA TYR A 70 1.94 -23.03 1.72
C TYR A 70 3.44 -22.86 1.47
N ASN A 71 4.24 -22.80 2.54
CA ASN A 71 5.70 -22.69 2.42
C ASN A 71 6.35 -23.94 1.80
N GLU A 72 5.89 -25.13 2.18
CA GLU A 72 6.34 -26.41 1.60
C GLU A 72 6.12 -26.40 0.07
N ILE A 73 4.88 -26.15 -0.37
CA ILE A 73 4.52 -26.12 -1.80
C ILE A 73 5.32 -25.03 -2.53
N TRP A 74 5.46 -23.84 -1.94
CA TRP A 74 6.23 -22.76 -2.55
C TRP A 74 7.71 -23.13 -2.76
N ASN A 75 8.30 -23.88 -1.83
CA ASN A 75 9.67 -24.35 -1.97
C ASN A 75 9.79 -25.45 -3.04
N GLU A 76 8.83 -26.37 -3.13
CA GLU A 76 8.77 -27.38 -4.20
C GLU A 76 8.71 -26.72 -5.58
N VAL A 77 7.84 -25.71 -5.75
CA VAL A 77 7.70 -24.97 -7.02
C VAL A 77 9.00 -24.25 -7.39
N LYS A 78 9.64 -23.55 -6.46
CA LYS A 78 10.92 -22.87 -6.71
C LYS A 78 12.06 -23.83 -7.04
N ALA A 79 12.08 -25.03 -6.43
CA ALA A 79 13.14 -26.02 -6.65
C ALA A 79 13.00 -26.76 -7.98
N ALA A 80 11.84 -26.69 -8.63
CA ALA A 80 11.57 -27.30 -9.92
C ALA A 80 11.92 -26.39 -11.13
N GLN A 81 12.45 -25.19 -10.89
CA GLN A 81 12.97 -24.24 -11.89
C GLN A 81 14.49 -24.28 -11.94
#